data_AF-A0A349Z2F4-F1
#
_entry.id   AF-A0A349Z2F4-F1
#
_cell.length_a   1.000
_cell.length_b   1.000
_cell.length_c   1.000
_cell.angle_alpha   90.00
_cell.angle_beta   90.00
_cell.angle_gamma   90.00
#
_symmetry.space_group_name_H-M   'P 1'
#
loop_
_entity.id
_entity.type
_entity.pdbx_description
1 polymer ?
#
loop_
_entity_poly.entity_id
_entity_poly.type
_entity_poly.pdbx_seq_one_letter_code
_entity_poly.pdbx_strand_id
1 'polypeptide(L)'
;MKDAEKIVNGDADTIVQTRLGGEKPSLARAITQAVLQYGATNSRGAWQTGVSYQRNDIWQTGTTWYLVLSDYTSGATAQDDIDNESVYVYAGGVVQSDLTALTDMLETAIASVRDESLSTTPGNSVSPPNSLPYLLKRYIGYREIESLPATNDGQAVLVDTVREEIYLPVSTGFAQVPKTIRSRLFFVCTRGYMLRFTSAYTGTIKARVYPIDDTSVFLPGAPVLANNQWHEISASVASLYKFGWDDNAGDGFQGIIDWVRLENTSDGKEKWVELSSNQSSLPSIGAIVDYQFGSQTQTRFQQFDLRSDGYWYGEDITPAAAYSAGASWEQVAGELLTYTATAATDE
;
A
#
# COMPACT_ATOMS: atom_id res chain seq x y z
N MET A 1 4.50 18.13 1.23
CA MET A 1 5.91 18.02 1.65
C MET A 1 6.26 18.92 2.83
N LYS A 2 6.17 20.27 2.75
CA LYS A 2 6.57 21.17 3.86
C LYS A 2 5.85 20.93 5.20
N ASP A 3 4.60 20.51 5.20
CA ASP A 3 3.84 20.29 6.44
C ASP A 3 4.18 18.94 7.09
N ALA A 4 4.47 17.92 6.28
CA ALA A 4 4.91 16.62 6.77
C ALA A 4 6.31 16.72 7.40
N GLU A 5 7.20 17.50 6.79
CA GLU A 5 8.54 17.77 7.32
C GLU A 5 8.47 18.50 8.67
N LYS A 6 7.53 19.44 8.85
CA LYS A 6 7.31 20.13 10.14
C LYS A 6 6.68 19.24 11.20
N ILE A 7 5.87 18.27 10.81
CA ILE A 7 5.30 17.29 11.75
C ILE A 7 6.40 16.35 12.26
N VAL A 8 7.30 15.92 11.37
CA VAL A 8 8.38 14.97 11.71
C VAL A 8 9.54 15.65 12.44
N ASN A 9 9.95 16.84 12.01
CA ASN A 9 11.14 17.54 12.51
C ASN A 9 10.83 18.71 13.45
N GLY A 10 9.56 18.94 13.80
CA GLY A 10 9.16 20.02 14.69
C GLY A 10 9.44 19.70 16.15
N ASP A 11 9.93 20.68 16.91
CA ASP A 11 10.20 20.55 18.34
C ASP A 11 8.92 20.37 19.18
N ALA A 12 9.05 20.13 20.49
CA ALA A 12 7.95 19.80 21.40
C ALA A 12 6.85 20.88 21.54
N ASP A 13 7.12 22.09 21.07
CA ASP A 13 6.15 23.20 21.03
C ASP A 13 5.54 23.45 19.65
N THR A 14 5.97 22.68 18.65
CA THR A 14 5.51 22.88 17.27
C THR A 14 4.10 22.33 17.07
N ILE A 15 3.21 23.19 16.62
CA ILE A 15 1.87 22.84 16.11
C ILE A 15 1.85 23.17 14.62
N VAL A 16 1.55 22.16 13.80
CA VAL A 16 1.48 22.30 12.35
C VAL A 16 0.04 22.50 11.94
N GLN A 17 -0.25 23.68 11.39
CA GLN A 17 -1.52 23.97 10.74
C GLN A 17 -1.58 23.23 9.40
N THR A 18 -2.53 22.31 9.29
CA THR A 18 -2.78 21.57 8.05
C THR A 18 -3.46 22.46 7.03
N ARG A 19 -3.28 22.15 5.74
CA ARG A 19 -3.91 22.90 4.63
C ARG A 19 -5.45 22.92 4.67
N LEU A 20 -6.07 22.06 5.49
CA LEU A 20 -7.51 22.00 5.73
C LEU A 20 -7.93 22.79 6.98
N GLY A 21 -7.03 23.56 7.60
CA GLY A 21 -7.31 24.41 8.77
C GLY A 21 -7.31 23.68 10.12
N GLY A 22 -6.96 22.39 10.16
CA GLY A 22 -6.82 21.63 11.40
C GLY A 22 -5.41 21.71 11.98
N GLU A 23 -5.28 21.69 13.30
CA GLU A 23 -3.98 21.66 14.00
C GLU A 23 -3.54 20.24 14.28
N LYS A 24 -2.26 19.93 13.99
CA LYS A 24 -1.63 18.66 14.33
C LYS A 24 -0.35 18.92 15.12
N PRO A 25 -0.14 18.26 16.28
CA PRO A 25 1.11 18.39 17.02
C PRO A 25 2.27 17.77 16.21
N SER A 26 3.47 18.29 16.40
CA SER A 26 4.69 17.61 15.96
C SER A 26 4.84 16.25 16.66
N LEU A 27 5.65 15.37 16.07
CA LEU A 27 5.97 14.08 16.64
C LEU A 27 6.60 14.21 18.03
N ALA A 28 7.53 15.15 18.21
CA ALA A 28 8.15 15.43 19.51
C ALA A 28 7.11 15.84 20.57
N ARG A 29 6.13 16.68 20.19
CA ARG A 29 5.05 17.11 21.09
C ARG A 29 4.12 15.96 21.46
N ALA A 30 3.74 15.14 20.47
CA ALA A 30 2.87 13.99 20.68
C ALA A 30 3.51 12.95 21.61
N ILE A 31 4.82 12.70 21.46
CA ILE A 31 5.58 11.81 22.33
C ILE A 31 5.65 12.36 23.75
N THR A 32 5.99 13.64 23.93
CA THR A 32 6.05 14.27 25.26
C THR A 32 4.69 14.22 25.97
N GLN A 33 3.60 14.51 25.25
CA GLN A 33 2.25 14.41 25.80
C GLN A 33 1.87 12.97 26.14
N ALA A 34 2.20 12.01 25.27
CA ALA A 34 1.95 10.58 25.53
C ALA A 34 2.72 10.09 26.77
N VAL A 35 3.98 10.49 26.93
CA VAL A 35 4.81 10.15 28.11
C VAL A 35 4.23 10.77 29.39
N LEU A 36 3.77 12.03 29.34
CA LEU A 36 3.09 12.69 30.46
C LEU A 36 1.74 12.03 30.80
N GLN A 37 1.02 11.52 29.80
CA GLN A 37 -0.23 10.79 30.00
C GLN A 37 0.00 9.38 30.56
N TYR A 38 1.10 8.72 30.16
CA TYR A 38 1.45 7.36 30.57
C TYR A 38 1.99 7.29 32.02
N GLY A 39 2.68 8.35 32.48
CA GLY A 39 3.16 8.43 33.87
C GLY A 39 2.10 8.77 34.91
N ALA A 40 0.89 9.18 34.50
CA ALA A 40 -0.09 9.81 35.38
C ALA A 40 -1.18 8.88 35.95
N THR A 41 -1.34 7.63 35.48
CA THR A 41 -2.62 6.91 35.70
C THR A 41 -2.64 5.68 36.60
N ASN A 42 -1.51 5.09 37.06
CA ASN A 42 -1.57 3.91 37.95
C ASN A 42 -0.64 4.02 39.18
N SER A 43 -0.54 5.21 39.79
CA SER A 43 0.15 5.32 41.09
C SER A 43 -0.68 4.64 42.18
N ARG A 44 -0.09 3.66 42.87
CA ARG A 44 -0.66 2.98 44.06
C ARG A 44 -0.15 3.57 45.37
N GLY A 45 0.70 4.59 45.30
CA GLY A 45 1.30 5.21 46.48
C GLY A 45 2.34 4.31 47.13
N ALA A 46 2.42 4.33 48.47
CA ALA A 46 3.39 3.53 49.20
C ALA A 46 3.15 2.02 49.02
N TRP A 47 4.24 1.25 48.94
CA TRP A 47 4.18 -0.20 48.93
C TRP A 47 3.46 -0.75 50.17
N GLN A 48 2.63 -1.77 49.98
CA GLN A 48 1.87 -2.44 51.03
C GLN A 48 1.99 -3.96 50.88
N THR A 49 2.03 -4.69 52.00
CA THR A 49 2.09 -6.16 52.02
C THR A 49 0.73 -6.79 51.68
N GLY A 50 0.74 -7.91 50.94
CA GLY A 50 -0.46 -8.65 50.57
C GLY A 50 -1.39 -7.95 49.58
N VAL A 51 -0.92 -6.91 48.88
CA VAL A 51 -1.68 -6.16 47.88
C VAL A 51 -1.40 -6.71 46.49
N SER A 52 -2.44 -6.88 45.69
CA SER A 52 -2.31 -7.23 44.28
C SER A 52 -1.97 -6.00 43.47
N TYR A 53 -0.79 -6.02 42.84
CA TYR A 53 -0.32 -5.02 41.90
C TYR A 53 -0.45 -5.57 40.47
N GLN A 54 -0.96 -4.74 39.57
CA GLN A 54 -1.08 -5.06 38.15
C GLN A 54 0.14 -4.54 37.38
N ARG A 55 0.46 -5.17 36.25
CA ARG A 55 1.47 -4.67 35.32
C ARG A 55 1.20 -3.20 35.01
N ASN A 56 2.26 -2.39 35.04
CA ASN A 56 2.26 -0.93 34.89
C ASN A 56 1.72 -0.13 36.08
N ASP A 57 1.40 -0.76 37.22
CA ASP A 57 1.27 -0.02 38.47
C ASP A 57 2.62 0.58 38.88
N ILE A 58 2.57 1.70 39.61
CA ILE A 58 3.76 2.33 40.20
C ILE A 58 3.55 2.47 41.70
N TRP A 59 4.47 1.95 42.50
CA TRP A 59 4.48 2.09 43.95
C TRP A 59 5.83 2.59 44.45
N GLN A 60 5.87 3.18 45.64
CA GLN A 60 7.10 3.72 46.25
C GLN A 60 7.47 3.00 47.54
N THR A 61 8.77 2.85 47.78
CA THR A 61 9.31 2.56 49.11
C THR A 61 10.47 3.53 49.38
N GLY A 62 10.43 4.21 50.53
CA GLY A 62 11.32 5.33 50.81
C GLY A 62 11.15 6.46 49.77
N THR A 63 12.25 6.86 49.12
CA THR A 63 12.31 7.90 48.08
C THR A 63 12.35 7.35 46.66
N THR A 64 12.23 6.03 46.51
CA THR A 64 12.38 5.35 45.22
C THR A 64 11.03 4.83 44.76
N TRP A 65 10.70 5.14 43.51
CA TRP A 65 9.52 4.64 42.81
C TRP A 65 9.87 3.43 41.97
N TYR A 66 8.97 2.45 41.96
CA TYR A 66 9.12 1.17 41.28
C TYR A 66 7.93 0.94 40.34
N LEU A 67 8.22 0.48 39.13
CA LEU A 67 7.26 0.10 38.08
C LEU A 67 7.05 -1.42 38.13
N VAL A 68 5.81 -1.86 38.12
CA VAL A 68 5.43 -3.28 38.14
C VAL A 68 5.51 -3.89 36.74
N LEU A 69 6.29 -4.96 36.58
CA LEU A 69 6.58 -5.59 35.28
C LEU A 69 5.59 -6.70 34.91
N SER A 70 4.98 -7.33 35.90
CA SER A 70 3.98 -8.40 35.74
C SER A 70 3.03 -8.40 36.94
N ASP A 71 1.80 -8.85 36.74
CA ASP A 71 0.82 -8.95 37.82
C ASP A 71 1.34 -9.84 38.96
N TYR A 72 1.31 -9.34 40.20
CA TYR A 72 1.76 -10.10 41.38
C TYR A 72 1.04 -9.65 42.66
N THR A 73 1.06 -10.50 43.68
CA THR A 73 0.65 -10.14 45.04
C THR A 73 1.90 -9.93 45.89
N SER A 74 2.01 -8.77 46.53
CA SER A 74 3.21 -8.40 47.26
C SER A 74 3.54 -9.30 48.43
N GLY A 75 4.84 -9.55 48.60
CA GLY A 75 5.41 -10.40 49.64
C GLY A 75 5.35 -9.81 51.05
N ALA A 76 6.17 -10.35 51.95
CA ALA A 76 6.24 -9.88 53.33
C ALA A 76 6.95 -8.52 53.41
N THR A 77 7.88 -8.24 52.50
CA THR A 77 8.61 -6.97 52.39
C THR A 77 8.70 -6.47 50.94
N ALA A 78 8.88 -5.16 50.76
CA ALA A 78 9.14 -4.58 49.43
C ALA A 78 10.43 -5.15 48.80
N GLN A 79 11.40 -5.55 49.63
CA GLN A 79 12.64 -6.16 49.16
C GLN A 79 12.39 -7.55 48.56
N ASP A 80 11.44 -8.31 49.09
CA ASP A 80 11.07 -9.61 48.51
C ASP A 80 10.57 -9.44 47.06
N ASP A 81 9.80 -8.39 46.79
CA ASP A 81 9.28 -8.11 45.45
C ASP A 81 10.35 -7.58 44.48
N ILE A 82 11.34 -6.85 45.01
CA ILE A 82 12.51 -6.37 44.27
C ILE A 82 13.44 -7.55 43.92
N ASP A 83 13.71 -8.42 44.89
CA ASP A 83 14.59 -9.58 44.71
C ASP A 83 13.96 -10.66 43.81
N ASN A 84 12.63 -10.72 43.77
CA ASN A 84 11.88 -11.58 42.85
C ASN A 84 11.76 -11.00 41.42
N GLU A 85 12.38 -9.86 41.13
CA GLU A 85 12.37 -9.19 39.82
C GLU A 85 10.97 -8.83 39.29
N SER A 86 9.97 -8.75 40.18
CA SER A 86 8.59 -8.39 39.82
C SER A 86 8.44 -6.91 39.45
N VAL A 87 9.46 -6.09 39.76
CA VAL A 87 9.46 -4.63 39.64
C VAL A 87 10.79 -4.06 39.13
N TYR A 88 10.73 -2.86 38.54
CA TYR A 88 11.88 -2.10 38.05
C TYR A 88 11.96 -0.72 38.71
N VAL A 89 13.16 -0.20 38.96
CA VAL A 89 13.34 1.16 39.51
C VAL A 89 12.91 2.20 38.48
N TYR A 90 11.78 2.86 38.72
CA TYR A 90 11.22 3.90 37.85
C TYR A 90 11.86 5.27 38.12
N ALA A 91 12.07 5.63 39.38
CA ALA A 91 12.76 6.86 39.77
C ALA A 91 13.35 6.72 41.18
N GLY A 92 14.67 6.63 41.30
CA GLY A 92 15.42 6.85 42.55
C GLY A 92 15.98 8.26 42.55
N GLY A 93 15.78 9.01 43.64
CA GLY A 93 16.00 10.46 43.69
C GLY A 93 17.29 10.98 43.03
N VAL A 94 17.17 11.50 41.80
CA VAL A 94 18.11 12.43 41.15
C VAL A 94 17.27 13.30 40.22
N VAL A 95 17.02 14.55 40.61
CA VAL A 95 16.43 15.57 39.75
C VAL A 95 17.56 16.48 39.29
N GLN A 96 17.59 16.79 37.99
CA GLN A 96 18.26 17.91 37.30
C GLN A 96 19.64 17.73 36.66
N SER A 97 20.56 16.88 37.11
CA SER A 97 21.89 16.77 36.46
C SER A 97 21.93 15.92 35.19
N ASP A 98 20.96 15.02 35.00
CA ASP A 98 20.92 14.10 33.85
C ASP A 98 20.00 14.54 32.71
N LEU A 99 19.36 15.72 32.78
CA LEU A 99 18.69 16.23 31.58
C LEU A 99 19.73 16.50 30.47
N THR A 100 20.93 16.98 30.83
CA THR A 100 22.03 17.17 29.88
C THR A 100 22.59 15.84 29.40
N ALA A 101 22.70 14.82 30.26
CA ALA A 101 23.13 13.48 29.85
C ALA A 101 22.10 12.80 28.94
N LEU A 102 20.80 12.96 29.21
CA LEU A 102 19.72 12.50 28.34
C LEU A 102 19.69 13.26 27.03
N THR A 103 19.93 14.58 27.03
CA THR A 103 20.08 15.39 25.82
C THR A 103 21.29 14.95 25.00
N ASP A 104 22.45 14.75 25.61
CA ASP A 104 23.67 14.29 24.94
C ASP A 104 23.52 12.86 24.40
N MET A 105 22.85 11.97 25.15
CA MET A 105 22.54 10.61 24.71
C MET A 105 21.49 10.59 23.59
N LEU A 106 20.52 11.51 23.63
CA LEU A 106 19.51 11.67 22.59
C LEU A 106 20.11 12.27 21.31
N GLU A 107 20.98 13.27 21.42
CA GLU A 107 21.73 13.84 20.29
C GLU A 107 22.69 12.81 19.68
N THR A 108 23.37 12.01 20.52
CA THR A 108 24.22 10.91 20.06
C THR A 108 23.41 9.81 19.36
N ALA A 109 22.22 9.48 19.87
CA ALA A 109 21.32 8.50 19.25
C ALA A 109 20.73 9.02 17.93
N ILE A 110 20.35 10.30 17.85
CA ILE A 110 19.89 10.95 16.62
C ILE A 110 21.02 10.99 15.58
N ALA A 111 22.26 11.28 15.98
CA ALA A 111 23.43 11.25 15.10
C ALA A 111 23.73 9.84 14.57
N SER A 112 23.63 8.81 15.42
CA SER A 112 23.81 7.40 15.03
C SER A 112 22.78 6.93 14.01
N VAL A 113 21.50 7.30 14.18
CA VAL A 113 20.43 6.97 13.22
C VAL A 113 20.61 7.73 11.89
N ARG A 114 21.12 8.97 11.95
CA ARG A 114 21.42 9.78 10.76
C ARG A 114 22.59 9.20 9.96
N ASP A 115 23.61 8.64 10.61
CA ASP A 115 24.79 8.06 9.96
C ASP A 115 24.50 6.67 9.34
N GLU A 116 23.66 5.84 10.00
CA GLU A 116 23.20 4.56 9.42
C GLU A 116 22.30 4.74 8.19
N SER A 117 21.52 5.82 8.11
CA SER A 117 20.69 6.12 6.92
C SER A 117 21.47 6.68 5.73
N LEU A 118 22.77 7.00 5.91
CA LEU A 118 23.69 7.45 4.87
C LEU A 118 24.78 6.40 4.55
N SER A 119 24.88 5.31 5.33
CA SER A 119 25.86 4.25 5.11
C SER A 119 25.36 3.20 4.10
N THR A 120 26.07 3.07 2.98
CA THR A 120 25.85 2.00 1.97
C THR A 120 26.60 0.72 2.28
N THR A 121 27.16 0.55 3.48
CA THR A 121 27.92 -0.65 3.85
C THR A 121 27.32 -1.34 5.07
N PRO A 122 26.91 -2.62 4.97
CA PRO A 122 26.36 -3.34 6.10
C PRO A 122 27.49 -3.79 7.03
N GLY A 123 27.53 -3.31 8.28
CA GLY A 123 28.37 -3.94 9.30
C GLY A 123 28.69 -3.11 10.56
N ASN A 124 28.18 -3.61 11.69
CA ASN A 124 28.79 -3.59 13.02
C ASN A 124 28.78 -2.30 13.86
N SER A 125 27.59 -1.90 14.30
CA SER A 125 27.39 -1.28 15.63
C SER A 125 26.20 -1.93 16.32
N VAL A 126 26.43 -3.06 17.00
CA VAL A 126 25.35 -3.74 17.76
C VAL A 126 25.14 -2.97 19.06
N SER A 127 24.07 -2.16 19.12
CA SER A 127 23.57 -1.63 20.39
C SER A 127 23.24 -2.80 21.34
N PRO A 128 23.55 -2.71 22.65
CA PRO A 128 23.26 -3.79 23.58
C PRO A 128 21.75 -4.08 23.61
N PRO A 129 21.33 -5.36 23.72
CA PRO A 129 19.95 -5.82 23.52
C PRO A 129 18.90 -5.28 24.50
N ASN A 130 19.29 -4.38 25.39
CA ASN A 130 18.45 -3.76 26.42
C ASN A 130 18.58 -2.22 26.44
N SER A 131 19.24 -1.60 25.46
CA SER A 131 19.30 -0.13 25.38
C SER A 131 17.92 0.43 25.00
N LEU A 132 17.57 1.62 25.50
CA LEU A 132 16.33 2.30 25.12
C LEU A 132 16.18 2.42 23.59
N PRO A 133 17.24 2.70 22.79
CA PRO A 133 17.20 2.59 21.34
C PRO A 133 16.85 1.19 20.82
N TYR A 134 17.39 0.12 21.42
CA TYR A 134 17.06 -1.26 21.05
C TYR A 134 15.61 -1.61 21.40
N LEU A 135 15.08 -1.13 22.53
CA LEU A 135 13.69 -1.31 22.94
C LEU A 135 12.71 -0.49 22.09
N LEU A 136 13.07 0.74 21.70
CA LEU A 136 12.31 1.57 20.76
C LEU A 136 12.31 0.96 19.34
N LYS A 137 13.45 0.39 18.90
CA LYS A 137 13.59 -0.37 17.64
C LYS A 137 12.74 -1.66 17.66
N ARG A 138 12.41 -2.18 18.86
CA ARG A 138 11.53 -3.34 19.07
C ARG A 138 10.05 -2.97 19.26
N TYR A 139 9.73 -1.72 19.57
CA TYR A 139 8.34 -1.25 19.77
C TYR A 139 7.54 -1.20 18.45
N ILE A 140 8.22 -1.26 17.31
CA ILE A 140 7.65 -1.65 16.03
C ILE A 140 8.47 -2.84 15.53
N GLY A 141 8.23 -4.02 16.09
CA GLY A 141 8.79 -5.25 15.54
C GLY A 141 8.27 -5.47 14.12
N TYR A 142 9.01 -6.19 13.27
CA TYR A 142 8.46 -6.74 12.03
C TYR A 142 8.34 -8.25 12.16
N ARG A 143 7.33 -8.84 11.50
CA ARG A 143 7.06 -10.27 11.49
C ARG A 143 6.70 -10.70 10.08
N GLU A 144 7.42 -11.69 9.56
CA GLU A 144 7.07 -12.31 8.30
C GLU A 144 5.86 -13.23 8.49
N ILE A 145 4.94 -13.19 7.54
CA ILE A 145 3.70 -13.98 7.52
C ILE A 145 3.47 -14.51 6.10
N GLU A 146 2.74 -15.62 5.98
CA GLU A 146 2.26 -16.14 4.69
C GLU A 146 0.78 -15.79 4.44
N SER A 147 0.08 -15.37 5.50
CA SER A 147 -1.32 -14.98 5.48
C SER A 147 -1.62 -14.00 6.61
N LEU A 148 -2.50 -13.02 6.36
CA LEU A 148 -2.89 -12.03 7.35
C LEU A 148 -3.62 -12.68 8.55
N PRO A 149 -3.15 -12.46 9.81
CA PRO A 149 -3.82 -12.97 11.00
C PRO A 149 -5.22 -12.36 11.19
N ALA A 150 -6.14 -13.15 11.75
CA ALA A 150 -7.51 -12.70 12.02
C ALA A 150 -7.60 -11.63 13.13
N THR A 151 -6.60 -11.54 14.00
CA THR A 151 -6.55 -10.61 15.12
C THR A 151 -5.29 -9.75 15.05
N ASN A 152 -5.45 -8.47 15.36
CA ASN A 152 -4.32 -7.55 15.50
C ASN A 152 -3.82 -7.57 16.94
N ASP A 153 -2.56 -7.95 17.14
CA ASP A 153 -1.88 -7.92 18.44
C ASP A 153 -1.31 -6.53 18.79
N GLY A 154 -1.33 -5.59 17.85
CA GLY A 154 -0.89 -4.21 18.04
C GLY A 154 0.62 -4.03 18.09
N GLN A 155 1.40 -5.09 17.88
CA GLN A 155 2.81 -5.15 18.31
C GLN A 155 3.82 -5.23 17.16
N ALA A 156 3.38 -5.57 15.94
CA ALA A 156 4.31 -5.74 14.82
C ALA A 156 3.74 -5.30 13.47
N VAL A 157 4.62 -4.74 12.63
CA VAL A 157 4.41 -4.63 11.19
C VAL A 157 4.51 -6.02 10.59
N LEU A 158 3.50 -6.42 9.82
CA LEU A 158 3.50 -7.73 9.18
C LEU A 158 3.96 -7.60 7.74
N VAL A 159 4.86 -8.49 7.33
CA VAL A 159 5.35 -8.59 5.96
C VAL A 159 4.85 -9.90 5.39
N ASP A 160 3.85 -9.83 4.51
CA ASP A 160 3.40 -10.99 3.73
C ASP A 160 4.44 -11.28 2.65
N THR A 161 5.23 -12.34 2.84
CA THR A 161 6.32 -12.67 1.91
C THR A 161 5.83 -13.32 0.62
N VAL A 162 4.59 -13.82 0.59
CA VAL A 162 3.98 -14.46 -0.59
C VAL A 162 3.39 -13.41 -1.54
N ARG A 163 2.69 -12.41 -0.97
CA ARG A 163 2.08 -11.29 -1.73
C ARG A 163 2.98 -10.05 -1.74
N GLU A 164 4.11 -10.14 -1.06
CA GLU A 164 5.08 -9.07 -0.77
C GLU A 164 4.46 -7.86 -0.04
N GLU A 165 3.31 -8.01 0.62
CA GLU A 165 2.53 -6.89 1.20
C GLU A 165 3.02 -6.50 2.60
N ILE A 166 2.84 -5.23 2.96
CA ILE A 166 3.18 -4.72 4.29
C ILE A 166 1.91 -4.25 5.00
N TYR A 167 1.71 -4.69 6.23
CA TYR A 167 0.56 -4.38 7.06
C TYR A 167 0.99 -3.70 8.35
N LEU A 168 0.41 -2.54 8.63
CA LEU A 168 0.61 -1.78 9.85
C LEU A 168 -0.50 -2.12 10.86
N PRO A 169 -0.17 -2.41 12.12
CA PRO A 169 -1.18 -2.60 13.15
C PRO A 169 -1.86 -1.25 13.45
N VAL A 170 -3.20 -1.20 13.37
CA VAL A 170 -4.04 -0.07 13.75
C VAL A 170 -5.07 -0.48 14.79
N SER A 171 -5.69 0.47 15.48
CA SER A 171 -6.56 0.20 16.64
C SER A 171 -7.72 -0.78 16.38
N THR A 172 -8.12 -0.96 15.12
CA THR A 172 -9.24 -1.83 14.71
C THR A 172 -8.83 -2.99 13.78
N GLY A 173 -7.53 -3.24 13.57
CA GLY A 173 -7.08 -4.27 12.63
C GLY A 173 -5.74 -3.92 11.96
N PHE A 174 -5.61 -4.20 10.68
CA PHE A 174 -4.40 -3.91 9.92
C PHE A 174 -4.68 -2.88 8.82
N ALA A 175 -3.81 -1.88 8.69
CA ALA A 175 -3.78 -0.97 7.55
C ALA A 175 -2.70 -1.45 6.58
N GLN A 176 -3.09 -1.84 5.37
CA GLN A 176 -2.14 -2.19 4.32
C GLN A 176 -1.39 -0.94 3.85
N VAL A 177 -0.06 -1.03 3.77
CA VAL A 177 0.76 0.02 3.13
C VAL A 177 0.52 -0.07 1.62
N PRO A 178 -0.01 1.00 0.99
CA PRO A 178 -0.22 0.99 -0.46
C PRO A 178 1.12 0.86 -1.17
N LYS A 179 1.25 -0.14 -2.05
CA LYS A 179 2.38 -0.27 -2.99
C LYS A 179 2.28 0.65 -4.20
N THR A 180 1.19 1.41 -4.29
CA THR A 180 0.83 2.21 -5.46
C THR A 180 1.78 3.40 -5.60
N ILE A 181 2.62 3.36 -6.64
CA ILE A 181 3.46 4.48 -7.08
C ILE A 181 2.63 5.48 -7.89
N ARG A 182 1.65 5.00 -8.65
CA ARG A 182 0.81 5.81 -9.52
C ARG A 182 -0.52 5.14 -9.79
N SER A 183 -1.59 5.89 -9.89
CA SER A 183 -2.89 5.41 -10.38
C SER A 183 -3.20 6.03 -11.73
N ARG A 184 -3.81 5.27 -12.63
CA ARG A 184 -4.21 5.73 -13.96
C ARG A 184 -5.42 4.96 -14.46
N LEU A 185 -6.34 5.64 -15.15
CA LEU A 185 -7.42 4.97 -15.86
C LEU A 185 -6.93 4.41 -17.20
N PHE A 186 -7.44 3.25 -17.58
CA PHE A 186 -7.24 2.67 -18.90
C PHE A 186 -8.57 2.33 -19.54
N PHE A 187 -8.67 2.49 -20.86
CA PHE A 187 -9.84 2.03 -21.60
C PHE A 187 -9.78 0.51 -21.78
N VAL A 188 -10.69 -0.19 -21.11
CA VAL A 188 -10.84 -1.64 -21.21
C VAL A 188 -11.86 -1.94 -22.31
N CYS A 189 -11.36 -2.44 -23.43
CA CYS A 189 -12.15 -2.91 -24.54
C CYS A 189 -12.56 -4.35 -24.25
N THR A 190 -13.84 -4.58 -23.98
CA THR A 190 -14.42 -5.93 -23.92
C THR A 190 -15.43 -6.10 -25.04
N ARG A 191 -15.88 -7.33 -25.30
CA ARG A 191 -16.89 -7.63 -26.31
C ARG A 191 -18.03 -6.60 -26.32
N GLY A 192 -18.26 -5.98 -27.48
CA GLY A 192 -19.28 -4.94 -27.67
C GLY A 192 -18.75 -3.51 -27.69
N TYR A 193 -17.63 -3.24 -27.02
CA TYR A 193 -17.04 -1.90 -26.91
C TYR A 193 -16.06 -1.61 -28.04
N MET A 194 -16.02 -0.36 -28.47
CA MET A 194 -15.15 0.09 -29.56
C MET A 194 -14.88 1.59 -29.47
N LEU A 195 -13.86 2.05 -30.20
CA LEU A 195 -13.79 3.45 -30.58
C LEU A 195 -14.47 3.61 -31.94
N ARG A 196 -15.52 4.41 -32.01
CA ARG A 196 -16.20 4.72 -33.26
C ARG A 196 -15.83 6.11 -33.74
N PHE A 197 -15.28 6.18 -34.94
CA PHE A 197 -14.99 7.46 -35.59
C PHE A 197 -16.29 8.10 -36.08
N THR A 198 -16.38 9.43 -35.94
CA THR A 198 -17.53 10.22 -36.40
C THR A 198 -17.55 10.38 -37.92
N SER A 199 -16.41 10.17 -38.57
CA SER A 199 -16.24 10.07 -40.02
C SER A 199 -15.23 8.96 -40.36
N ALA A 200 -15.31 8.41 -41.58
CA ALA A 200 -14.36 7.38 -42.01
C ALA A 200 -12.94 7.95 -42.01
N TYR A 201 -12.01 7.24 -41.38
CA TYR A 201 -10.60 7.61 -41.36
C TYR A 201 -9.81 6.81 -42.41
N THR A 202 -9.01 7.52 -43.20
CA THR A 202 -8.04 6.95 -44.15
C THR A 202 -6.68 7.53 -43.81
N GLY A 203 -5.68 6.67 -43.61
CA GLY A 203 -4.35 7.09 -43.19
C GLY A 203 -3.63 5.98 -42.41
N THR A 204 -2.61 6.36 -41.66
CA THR A 204 -1.84 5.44 -40.83
C THR A 204 -2.25 5.60 -39.38
N ILE A 205 -2.74 4.52 -38.77
CA ILE A 205 -3.05 4.48 -37.35
C ILE A 205 -1.92 3.80 -36.59
N LYS A 206 -1.60 4.35 -35.42
CA LYS A 206 -0.73 3.75 -34.41
C LYS A 206 -1.50 3.65 -33.11
N ALA A 207 -1.27 2.58 -32.35
CA ALA A 207 -1.89 2.43 -31.04
C ALA A 207 -1.01 1.57 -30.14
N ARG A 208 -1.20 1.73 -28.83
CA ARG A 208 -0.66 0.82 -27.84
C ARG A 208 -1.78 0.03 -27.18
N VAL A 209 -1.65 -1.30 -27.22
CA VAL A 209 -2.70 -2.23 -26.81
C VAL A 209 -2.13 -3.34 -25.92
N TYR A 210 -2.99 -3.94 -25.11
CA TYR A 210 -2.70 -5.11 -24.30
C TYR A 210 -3.77 -6.17 -24.58
N PRO A 211 -3.56 -7.11 -25.51
CA PRO A 211 -4.49 -8.21 -25.79
C PRO A 211 -4.57 -9.14 -24.58
N ILE A 212 -5.77 -9.53 -24.16
CA ILE A 212 -5.98 -10.58 -23.16
C ILE A 212 -6.28 -11.94 -23.81
N ASP A 213 -6.58 -11.94 -25.11
CA ASP A 213 -6.90 -13.12 -25.90
C ASP A 213 -6.54 -12.94 -27.40
N ASP A 214 -6.85 -13.96 -28.20
CA ASP A 214 -6.50 -14.04 -29.63
C ASP A 214 -7.36 -13.12 -30.53
N THR A 215 -8.02 -12.11 -29.97
CA THR A 215 -8.89 -11.17 -30.71
C THR A 215 -8.15 -9.98 -31.31
N SER A 216 -6.81 -9.97 -31.29
CA SER A 216 -5.99 -8.92 -31.90
C SER A 216 -6.23 -8.78 -33.41
N VAL A 217 -6.78 -9.81 -34.06
CA VAL A 217 -7.22 -9.80 -35.46
C VAL A 217 -8.26 -8.71 -35.77
N PHE A 218 -9.01 -8.23 -34.77
CA PHE A 218 -10.01 -7.15 -34.92
C PHE A 218 -9.42 -5.75 -34.77
N LEU A 219 -8.11 -5.64 -34.55
CA LEU A 219 -7.40 -4.35 -34.62
C LEU A 219 -7.04 -4.01 -36.07
N PRO A 220 -6.84 -2.72 -36.39
CA PRO A 220 -6.37 -2.30 -37.71
C PRO A 220 -5.12 -3.06 -38.17
N GLY A 221 -5.15 -3.54 -39.41
CA GLY A 221 -4.07 -4.35 -39.98
C GLY A 221 -4.10 -5.83 -39.58
N ALA A 222 -5.09 -6.25 -38.78
CA ALA A 222 -5.27 -7.63 -38.30
C ALA A 222 -3.98 -8.28 -37.75
N PRO A 223 -3.27 -7.62 -36.81
CA PRO A 223 -2.03 -8.13 -36.27
C PRO A 223 -2.26 -9.42 -35.47
N VAL A 224 -1.26 -10.30 -35.47
CA VAL A 224 -1.17 -11.43 -34.55
C VAL A 224 -0.26 -11.01 -33.40
N LEU A 225 -0.86 -10.80 -32.23
CA LEU A 225 -0.16 -10.35 -31.03
C LEU A 225 -0.21 -11.44 -29.98
N ALA A 226 0.86 -11.57 -29.19
CA ALA A 226 0.85 -12.48 -28.06
C ALA A 226 0.13 -11.86 -26.85
N ASN A 227 -0.67 -12.66 -26.16
CA ASN A 227 -1.55 -12.21 -25.07
C ASN A 227 -0.76 -11.80 -23.82
N ASN A 228 -1.39 -10.99 -22.98
CA ASN A 228 -0.91 -10.58 -21.66
C ASN A 228 0.42 -9.79 -21.67
N GLN A 229 0.62 -8.95 -22.68
CA GLN A 229 1.74 -8.00 -22.72
C GLN A 229 1.41 -6.78 -23.58
N TRP A 230 2.15 -5.68 -23.37
CA TRP A 230 1.98 -4.45 -24.14
C TRP A 230 2.57 -4.58 -25.54
N HIS A 231 1.82 -4.13 -26.55
CA HIS A 231 2.27 -4.02 -27.94
C HIS A 231 2.02 -2.63 -28.49
N GLU A 232 2.92 -2.18 -29.37
CA GLU A 232 2.65 -1.07 -30.26
C GLU A 232 2.31 -1.60 -31.65
N ILE A 233 1.20 -1.15 -32.21
CA ILE A 233 0.76 -1.53 -33.56
C ILE A 233 0.80 -0.32 -34.48
N SER A 234 1.01 -0.58 -35.77
CA SER A 234 0.89 0.40 -36.84
C SER A 234 0.26 -0.22 -38.07
N ALA A 235 -0.76 0.43 -38.64
CA ALA A 235 -1.46 -0.07 -39.81
C ALA A 235 -1.89 1.08 -40.73
N SER A 236 -1.85 0.85 -42.04
CA SER A 236 -2.48 1.73 -43.02
C SER A 236 -3.91 1.27 -43.27
N VAL A 237 -4.87 2.18 -43.14
CA VAL A 237 -6.30 1.88 -43.26
C VAL A 237 -6.95 2.81 -44.28
N ALA A 238 -8.02 2.31 -44.90
CA ALA A 238 -8.89 3.08 -45.77
C ALA A 238 -10.32 2.98 -45.24
N SER A 239 -10.99 4.13 -45.09
CA SER A 239 -12.39 4.23 -44.67
C SER A 239 -12.70 3.50 -43.35
N LEU A 240 -11.79 3.56 -42.37
CA LEU A 240 -11.96 2.95 -41.06
C LEU A 240 -12.98 3.74 -40.23
N TYR A 241 -14.09 3.09 -39.85
CA TYR A 241 -15.10 3.69 -38.98
C TYR A 241 -14.97 3.26 -37.51
N LYS A 242 -14.27 2.16 -37.24
CA LYS A 242 -14.28 1.49 -35.94
C LYS A 242 -12.90 0.96 -35.61
N PHE A 243 -12.53 1.03 -34.34
CA PHE A 243 -11.30 0.47 -33.80
C PHE A 243 -11.66 -0.55 -32.72
N GLY A 244 -11.20 -1.79 -32.90
CA GLY A 244 -11.43 -2.89 -31.97
C GLY A 244 -12.79 -3.58 -32.13
N TRP A 245 -13.41 -3.54 -33.32
CA TRP A 245 -14.71 -4.14 -33.59
C TRP A 245 -14.78 -4.78 -34.97
N ASP A 246 -15.46 -5.93 -35.08
CA ASP A 246 -15.84 -6.55 -36.34
C ASP A 246 -17.32 -6.33 -36.67
N ASP A 247 -17.56 -5.90 -37.90
CA ASP A 247 -18.89 -5.59 -38.43
C ASP A 247 -19.74 -6.83 -38.67
N ASN A 248 -19.14 -8.03 -38.72
CA ASN A 248 -19.82 -9.24 -39.15
C ASN A 248 -20.19 -10.21 -38.02
N ALA A 249 -19.43 -10.24 -36.92
CA ALA A 249 -19.61 -11.24 -35.87
C ALA A 249 -20.19 -10.73 -34.54
N GLY A 250 -20.29 -9.41 -34.35
CA GLY A 250 -20.57 -8.87 -33.00
C GLY A 250 -19.41 -9.10 -32.02
N ASP A 251 -18.26 -9.46 -32.56
CA ASP A 251 -17.00 -9.68 -31.85
C ASP A 251 -16.09 -8.46 -32.02
N GLY A 252 -15.12 -8.36 -31.13
CA GLY A 252 -14.21 -7.23 -31.09
C GLY A 252 -12.98 -7.55 -30.28
N PHE A 253 -12.04 -6.63 -30.32
CA PHE A 253 -10.82 -6.72 -29.53
C PHE A 253 -11.17 -6.79 -28.04
N GLN A 254 -10.56 -7.75 -27.35
CA GLN A 254 -10.62 -7.87 -25.91
C GLN A 254 -9.24 -7.54 -25.33
N GLY A 255 -9.20 -6.54 -24.45
CA GLY A 255 -7.98 -6.08 -23.83
C GLY A 255 -8.01 -4.61 -23.49
N ILE A 256 -6.83 -4.02 -23.35
CA ILE A 256 -6.66 -2.61 -23.00
C ILE A 256 -6.20 -1.83 -24.22
N ILE A 257 -6.71 -0.61 -24.40
CA ILE A 257 -6.16 0.37 -25.34
C ILE A 257 -5.66 1.57 -24.53
N ASP A 258 -4.36 1.85 -24.61
CA ASP A 258 -3.69 2.90 -23.84
C ASP A 258 -3.79 4.25 -24.56
N TRP A 259 -3.37 4.29 -25.83
CA TRP A 259 -3.44 5.48 -26.66
C TRP A 259 -3.64 5.12 -28.13
N VAL A 260 -4.18 6.08 -28.88
CA VAL A 260 -4.36 5.98 -30.33
C VAL A 260 -3.83 7.26 -30.99
N ARG A 261 -3.10 7.09 -32.09
CA ARG A 261 -2.54 8.16 -32.91
C ARG A 261 -2.92 7.93 -34.38
N LEU A 262 -3.47 8.97 -34.99
CA LEU A 262 -3.80 9.06 -36.41
C LEU A 262 -2.73 9.92 -37.08
N GLU A 263 -1.99 9.34 -38.01
CA GLU A 263 -1.01 10.01 -38.84
C GLU A 263 -1.63 10.30 -40.22
N ASN A 264 -1.06 11.25 -40.97
CA ASN A 264 -1.54 11.58 -42.31
C ASN A 264 -3.04 11.96 -42.37
N THR A 265 -3.53 12.73 -41.39
CA THR A 265 -4.91 13.24 -41.46
C THR A 265 -5.07 14.23 -42.63
N SER A 266 -6.31 14.49 -43.06
CA SER A 266 -6.59 15.37 -44.20
C SER A 266 -6.04 16.79 -44.10
N ASP A 267 -5.77 17.26 -42.88
CA ASP A 267 -5.13 18.53 -42.54
C ASP A 267 -3.59 18.45 -42.42
N GLY A 268 -2.98 17.32 -42.77
CA GLY A 268 -1.53 17.07 -42.71
C GLY A 268 -0.97 17.05 -41.29
N LYS A 269 -1.83 16.93 -40.28
CA LYS A 269 -1.46 16.93 -38.87
C LYS A 269 -1.51 15.53 -38.30
N GLU A 270 -0.87 15.36 -37.17
CA GLU A 270 -1.07 14.17 -36.35
C GLU A 270 -2.13 14.46 -35.30
N LYS A 271 -3.00 13.50 -35.08
CA LYS A 271 -4.05 13.57 -34.06
C LYS A 271 -3.86 12.40 -33.12
N TRP A 272 -3.93 12.63 -31.82
CA TRP A 272 -3.75 11.55 -30.86
C TRP A 272 -4.61 11.74 -29.62
N VAL A 273 -4.82 10.65 -28.90
CA VAL A 273 -5.50 10.66 -27.61
C VAL A 273 -4.89 9.62 -26.69
N GLU A 274 -4.64 10.02 -25.46
CA GLU A 274 -4.41 9.11 -24.35
C GLU A 274 -5.75 8.73 -23.74
N LEU A 275 -6.03 7.44 -23.61
CA LEU A 275 -7.27 6.93 -23.04
C LEU A 275 -7.10 6.80 -21.52
N SER A 276 -6.84 7.94 -20.86
CA SER A 276 -6.47 8.03 -19.43
C SER A 276 -7.52 8.70 -18.54
N SER A 277 -8.70 9.03 -19.08
CA SER A 277 -9.77 9.70 -18.35
C SER A 277 -11.13 9.15 -18.76
N ASN A 278 -12.09 9.20 -17.82
CA ASN A 278 -13.44 8.73 -18.07
C ASN A 278 -14.17 9.69 -19.02
N GLN A 279 -14.26 9.32 -20.30
CA GLN A 279 -14.81 10.16 -21.34
C GLN A 279 -15.54 9.31 -22.39
N SER A 280 -16.70 9.77 -22.83
CA SER A 280 -17.46 9.14 -23.93
C SER A 280 -17.11 9.73 -25.29
N SER A 281 -16.49 10.92 -25.34
CA SER A 281 -16.14 11.63 -26.57
C SER A 281 -14.63 11.89 -26.62
N LEU A 282 -14.03 11.65 -27.79
CA LEU A 282 -12.60 11.77 -28.08
C LEU A 282 -12.41 12.76 -29.26
N PRO A 283 -12.66 14.06 -29.05
CA PRO A 283 -12.69 15.05 -30.13
C PRO A 283 -11.32 15.23 -30.80
N SER A 284 -10.21 14.97 -30.09
CA SER A 284 -8.86 15.10 -30.65
C SER A 284 -8.63 14.19 -31.86
N ILE A 285 -9.26 13.01 -31.86
CA ILE A 285 -9.20 12.03 -32.96
C ILE A 285 -10.55 11.87 -33.68
N GLY A 286 -11.55 12.71 -33.36
CA GLY A 286 -12.88 12.65 -33.96
C GLY A 286 -13.63 11.35 -33.70
N ALA A 287 -13.45 10.73 -32.53
CA ALA A 287 -14.06 9.46 -32.16
C ALA A 287 -14.95 9.58 -30.91
N ILE A 288 -15.72 8.55 -30.64
CA ILE A 288 -16.44 8.35 -29.38
C ILE A 288 -16.18 6.93 -28.88
N VAL A 289 -16.31 6.73 -27.58
CA VAL A 289 -16.42 5.40 -26.98
C VAL A 289 -17.86 4.94 -27.15
N ASP A 290 -18.06 3.80 -27.80
CA ASP A 290 -19.40 3.27 -28.10
C ASP A 290 -19.52 1.80 -27.69
N TYR A 291 -20.75 1.36 -27.45
CA TYR A 291 -21.14 -0.02 -27.23
C TYR A 291 -22.30 -0.36 -28.16
N GLN A 292 -22.08 -1.30 -29.08
CA GLN A 292 -23.11 -1.84 -29.99
C GLN A 292 -24.11 -0.79 -30.51
N PHE A 293 -23.64 0.39 -30.92
CA PHE A 293 -24.45 1.48 -31.48
C PHE A 293 -25.52 2.08 -30.54
N GLY A 294 -25.14 2.38 -29.28
CA GLY A 294 -25.91 3.30 -28.45
C GLY A 294 -26.65 2.71 -27.25
N SER A 295 -26.41 1.45 -26.87
CA SER A 295 -26.87 0.91 -25.58
C SER A 295 -25.88 1.32 -24.48
N GLN A 296 -25.98 2.57 -24.01
CA GLN A 296 -25.10 3.11 -22.97
C GLN A 296 -25.54 2.65 -21.58
N THR A 297 -24.64 2.06 -20.79
CA THR A 297 -24.75 2.18 -19.31
C THR A 297 -23.44 2.09 -18.53
N GLN A 298 -22.25 1.82 -19.09
CA GLN A 298 -21.05 1.70 -18.24
C GLN A 298 -19.80 2.39 -18.79
N THR A 299 -19.15 3.14 -17.90
CA THR A 299 -17.82 3.69 -18.09
C THR A 299 -16.80 2.55 -18.03
N ARG A 300 -16.16 2.20 -19.16
CA ARG A 300 -15.14 1.12 -19.23
C ARG A 300 -13.72 1.63 -19.05
N PHE A 301 -13.59 2.86 -18.56
CA PHE A 301 -12.34 3.32 -17.98
C PHE A 301 -12.22 2.73 -16.60
N GLN A 302 -11.33 1.76 -16.44
CA GLN A 302 -11.04 1.15 -15.14
C GLN A 302 -9.75 1.71 -14.59
N GLN A 303 -9.70 1.87 -13.27
CA GLN A 303 -8.50 2.34 -12.59
C GLN A 303 -7.53 1.18 -12.43
N PHE A 304 -6.28 1.45 -12.79
CA PHE A 304 -5.15 0.59 -12.49
C PHE A 304 -4.14 1.35 -11.64
N ASP A 305 -3.47 0.63 -10.76
CA ASP A 305 -2.47 1.10 -9.84
C ASP A 305 -1.12 0.46 -10.20
N LEU A 306 -0.15 1.29 -10.56
CA LEU A 306 1.23 0.90 -10.77
C LEU A 306 1.84 0.61 -9.40
N ARG A 307 2.32 -0.60 -9.20
CA ARG A 307 3.03 -1.00 -7.98
C ARG A 307 4.53 -0.86 -8.13
N SER A 308 5.24 -1.00 -7.00
CA SER A 308 6.70 -0.93 -6.91
C SER A 308 7.44 -2.02 -7.68
N ASP A 309 6.76 -3.13 -7.99
CA ASP A 309 7.25 -4.19 -8.88
C ASP A 309 7.29 -3.77 -10.37
N GLY A 310 6.73 -2.60 -10.72
CA GLY A 310 6.68 -2.08 -12.08
C GLY A 310 5.46 -2.54 -12.90
N TYR A 311 4.53 -3.28 -12.30
CA TYR A 311 3.32 -3.76 -12.96
C TYR A 311 2.08 -2.94 -12.57
N TRP A 312 1.12 -2.87 -13.50
CA TRP A 312 -0.17 -2.23 -13.28
C TRP A 312 -1.19 -3.26 -12.82
N TYR A 313 -1.89 -2.98 -11.72
CA TYR A 313 -2.91 -3.84 -11.13
C TYR A 313 -4.26 -3.15 -11.16
N GLY A 314 -5.31 -3.84 -11.57
CA GLY A 314 -6.68 -3.31 -11.60
C GLY A 314 -7.68 -4.38 -11.17
N GLU A 315 -8.96 -4.08 -11.34
CA GLU A 315 -9.99 -5.12 -11.29
C GLU A 315 -9.76 -6.17 -12.38
N ASP A 316 -10.32 -7.36 -12.17
CA ASP A 316 -10.26 -8.42 -13.17
C ASP A 316 -10.98 -7.98 -14.47
N ILE A 317 -10.22 -7.98 -15.56
CA ILE A 317 -10.70 -7.66 -16.91
C ILE A 317 -10.81 -8.88 -17.81
N THR A 318 -10.55 -10.08 -17.27
CA THR A 318 -10.67 -11.30 -18.06
C THR A 318 -12.13 -11.56 -18.46
N PRO A 319 -12.37 -12.27 -19.58
CA PRO A 319 -13.73 -12.57 -20.00
C PRO A 319 -14.45 -13.41 -18.95
N ALA A 320 -15.76 -13.19 -18.76
CA ALA A 320 -16.59 -13.91 -17.79
C ALA A 320 -16.64 -15.43 -18.01
N ALA A 321 -16.21 -15.91 -19.17
CA ALA A 321 -15.88 -17.31 -19.42
C ALA A 321 -14.39 -17.37 -19.76
N ALA A 322 -13.59 -17.91 -18.86
CA ALA A 322 -12.20 -18.18 -19.16
C ALA A 322 -12.09 -19.21 -20.29
N TYR A 323 -11.02 -19.14 -21.08
CA TYR A 323 -10.74 -20.17 -22.06
C TYR A 323 -10.61 -21.53 -21.39
N SER A 324 -11.04 -22.58 -22.10
CA SER A 324 -11.13 -23.95 -21.59
C SER A 324 -9.86 -24.34 -20.82
N ALA A 325 -10.01 -24.53 -19.51
CA ALA A 325 -9.03 -25.26 -18.74
C ALA A 325 -8.89 -26.67 -19.36
N GLY A 326 -7.67 -27.18 -19.45
CA GLY A 326 -7.46 -28.58 -19.86
C GLY A 326 -8.23 -29.52 -18.94
N ALA A 327 -8.60 -30.72 -19.39
CA ALA A 327 -9.46 -31.64 -18.62
C ALA A 327 -8.94 -32.04 -17.22
N SER A 328 -7.66 -31.74 -16.91
CA SER A 328 -7.04 -31.91 -15.59
C SER A 328 -7.19 -30.70 -14.67
N TRP A 329 -7.94 -29.67 -15.07
CA TRP A 329 -8.11 -28.41 -14.34
C TRP A 329 -9.58 -27.99 -14.39
N GLU A 330 -10.14 -27.63 -13.25
CA GLU A 330 -11.48 -27.07 -13.10
C GLU A 330 -11.37 -25.64 -12.57
N GLN A 331 -12.11 -24.70 -13.17
CA GLN A 331 -12.18 -23.33 -12.67
C GLN A 331 -13.03 -23.30 -11.40
N VAL A 332 -12.54 -22.63 -10.36
CA VAL A 332 -13.29 -22.47 -9.11
C VAL A 332 -14.52 -21.60 -9.36
N ALA A 333 -15.70 -22.12 -9.01
CA ALA A 333 -16.95 -21.41 -9.19
C ALA A 333 -16.95 -20.08 -8.42
N GLY A 334 -17.05 -18.96 -9.15
CA GLY A 334 -17.02 -17.61 -8.58
C GLY A 334 -15.65 -16.93 -8.58
N GLU A 335 -14.57 -17.62 -8.97
CA GLU A 335 -13.22 -17.05 -9.08
C GLU A 335 -12.64 -17.29 -10.47
N LEU A 336 -12.67 -16.25 -11.32
CA LEU A 336 -12.37 -16.38 -12.76
C LEU A 336 -10.89 -16.72 -13.08
N LEU A 337 -9.98 -16.53 -12.12
CA LEU A 337 -8.54 -16.81 -12.29
C LEU A 337 -8.04 -17.99 -11.45
N THR A 338 -8.92 -18.61 -10.67
CA THR A 338 -8.53 -19.71 -9.79
C THR A 338 -8.90 -21.03 -10.43
N TYR A 339 -7.91 -21.90 -10.57
CA TYR A 339 -8.09 -23.25 -11.11
C TYR A 339 -7.60 -24.26 -10.09
N THR A 340 -8.36 -25.34 -9.93
CA THR A 340 -7.97 -26.50 -9.14
C THR A 340 -7.65 -27.65 -10.07
N ALA A 341 -6.60 -28.40 -9.75
CA ALA A 341 -6.29 -29.60 -10.49
C ALA A 341 -7.33 -30.68 -10.18
N THR A 342 -7.95 -31.23 -11.21
CA THR A 342 -8.83 -32.38 -11.08
C THR A 342 -7.96 -33.62 -10.86
N ALA A 343 -8.13 -34.30 -9.72
CA ALA A 343 -7.39 -35.51 -9.35
C ALA A 343 -5.87 -35.37 -9.14
N ALA A 344 -5.41 -34.28 -8.51
CA ALA A 344 -4.05 -34.26 -7.96
C ALA A 344 -3.93 -35.32 -6.84
N THR A 345 -3.26 -36.43 -7.13
CA THR A 345 -2.77 -37.35 -6.10
C THR A 345 -1.33 -36.96 -5.79
N ASP A 346 -1.04 -36.72 -4.51
CA ASP A 346 0.33 -36.58 -4.02
C ASP A 346 1.07 -37.89 -4.30
N GLU A 347 2.06 -37.87 -5.20
CA GLU A 347 3.10 -38.90 -5.27
C GLU A 347 4.21 -38.64 -4.24
#